data_AF-A0A0B2PMD8-F1
#
_entry.id   AF-A0A0B2PMD8-F1
#
_cell.length_a   1.000
_cell.length_b   1.000
_cell.length_c   1.000
_cell.angle_alpha   90.00
_cell.angle_beta   90.00
_cell.angle_gamma   90.00
#
_symmetry.space_group_name_H-M   'P 1'
#
loop_
_entity.id
_entity.type
_entity.pdbx_description
1 polymer ?
#
loop_
_entity_poly.entity_id
_entity_poly.type
_entity_poly.pdbx_seq_one_letter_code
_entity_poly.pdbx_strand_id
1 'polypeptide(L)'
;MLRSLWRSIDRFSFQHFHSTSDSRVIRSSDVSSASFGSNVLLESGIPCGIAFSNSEIRDIYVISVASGIIGKLLLVEKHPFRSGHGVVIAIAPLAGLCPKIDEDHPSWLHLQIREFDPQFYSIKTRGNNLSMPDHLADGRWALGLPNARACEEAQLAILNEITKQRSAVEYMLAPLLQDDLE
;
A
#
# COMPACT_ATOMS: atom_id res chain seq x y z
N MET A 1 17.72 -13.42 12.24
CA MET A 1 16.34 -13.45 11.69
C MET A 1 15.78 -12.08 11.29
N LEU A 2 16.34 -10.95 11.72
CA LEU A 2 15.84 -9.59 11.41
C LEU A 2 16.27 -8.99 10.05
N ARG A 3 17.09 -9.69 9.26
CA ARG A 3 17.59 -9.18 7.95
C ARG A 3 16.64 -9.41 6.79
N SER A 4 15.74 -10.38 6.88
CA SER A 4 14.71 -10.67 5.86
C SER A 4 13.50 -9.74 5.95
N LEU A 5 13.32 -9.03 7.08
CA LEU A 5 12.17 -8.14 7.31
C LEU A 5 12.20 -6.88 6.43
N TRP A 6 13.40 -6.39 6.10
CA TRP A 6 13.56 -5.05 5.52
C TRP A 6 13.90 -5.04 4.03
N ARG A 7 14.26 -6.19 3.45
CA ARG A 7 14.39 -6.34 1.99
C ARG A 7 13.08 -6.09 1.25
N SER A 8 11.95 -6.10 1.94
CA SER A 8 10.63 -5.88 1.37
C SER A 8 10.43 -4.45 0.86
N ILE A 9 10.91 -3.41 1.56
CA ILE A 9 10.76 -2.02 1.10
C ILE A 9 11.50 -1.83 -0.24
N ASP A 10 12.73 -2.34 -0.33
CA ASP A 10 13.54 -2.30 -1.56
C ASP A 10 12.91 -3.14 -2.70
N ARG A 11 12.27 -4.28 -2.38
CA ARG A 11 11.67 -5.17 -3.39
C ARG A 11 10.38 -4.61 -3.99
N PHE A 12 9.50 -3.99 -3.18
CA PHE A 12 8.25 -3.39 -3.66
C PHE A 12 8.48 -2.11 -4.48
N SER A 13 9.60 -1.41 -4.28
CA SER A 13 9.99 -0.29 -5.15
C SER A 13 10.36 -0.72 -6.59
N PHE A 14 10.80 -1.97 -6.78
CA PHE A 14 11.35 -2.47 -8.05
C PHE A 14 10.43 -3.40 -8.84
N GLN A 15 9.39 -3.99 -8.24
CA GLN A 15 8.52 -4.92 -8.95
C GLN A 15 7.28 -4.23 -9.54
N HIS A 16 7.50 -3.61 -10.70
CA HIS A 16 6.56 -3.41 -11.81
C HIS A 16 5.29 -2.57 -11.56
N PHE A 17 5.41 -1.26 -11.73
CA PHE A 17 4.41 -0.47 -12.46
C PHE A 17 5.13 0.43 -13.48
N HIS A 18 5.18 0.01 -14.75
CA HIS A 18 5.50 0.92 -15.84
C HIS A 18 4.29 1.85 -16.03
N SER A 19 4.33 3.04 -15.43
CA SER A 19 3.49 4.16 -15.82
C SER A 19 4.37 5.24 -16.43
N THR A 20 4.07 5.64 -17.66
CA THR A 20 4.71 6.75 -18.37
C THR A 20 4.61 8.01 -17.51
N SER A 21 5.76 8.54 -17.07
CA SER A 21 5.84 9.72 -16.22
C SER A 21 5.61 10.98 -17.05
N ASP A 22 4.42 11.58 -16.94
CA ASP A 22 4.23 12.98 -17.33
C ASP A 22 4.13 13.80 -16.04
N SER A 23 5.04 14.76 -15.88
CA SER A 23 5.12 15.63 -14.70
C SER A 23 3.97 16.63 -14.69
N ARG A 24 2.78 16.19 -14.29
CA ARG A 24 1.63 17.06 -14.02
C ARG A 24 1.39 17.14 -12.52
N VAL A 25 1.11 18.34 -12.02
CA VAL A 25 0.70 18.57 -10.62
C VAL A 25 -0.63 17.84 -10.39
N ILE A 26 -0.59 16.83 -9.54
CA ILE A 26 -1.67 15.90 -9.22
C ILE A 26 -2.63 16.57 -8.24
N ARG A 27 -3.88 16.85 -8.65
CA ARG A 27 -4.99 17.28 -7.77
C ARG A 27 -5.47 16.08 -6.92
N SER A 28 -6.33 16.28 -5.91
CA SER A 28 -6.77 15.17 -5.02
C SER A 28 -7.45 14.00 -5.77
N SER A 29 -8.04 14.25 -6.94
CA SER A 29 -8.56 13.22 -7.86
C SER A 29 -7.47 12.41 -8.58
N ASP A 30 -6.24 12.92 -8.61
CA ASP A 30 -5.13 12.36 -9.39
C ASP A 30 -4.21 11.48 -8.51
N VAL A 31 -4.38 11.46 -7.18
CA VAL A 31 -3.52 10.68 -6.26
C VAL A 31 -3.61 9.18 -6.55
N SER A 32 -4.76 8.72 -7.06
CA SER A 32 -4.93 7.35 -7.57
C SER A 32 -4.01 7.02 -8.76
N SER A 33 -3.64 8.03 -9.56
CA SER A 33 -2.70 7.89 -10.68
C SER A 33 -1.23 7.99 -10.24
N ALA A 34 -0.96 8.36 -8.99
CA ALA A 34 0.39 8.58 -8.50
C ALA A 34 1.27 7.32 -8.65
N SER A 35 2.51 7.57 -9.04
CA SER A 35 3.57 6.59 -9.20
C SER A 35 4.79 6.98 -8.37
N PHE A 36 5.75 6.08 -8.24
CA PHE A 36 7.01 6.37 -7.56
C PHE A 36 7.68 7.62 -8.16
N GLY A 37 8.14 8.54 -7.31
CA GLY A 37 8.74 9.81 -7.71
C GLY A 37 7.75 10.91 -8.12
N SER A 38 6.44 10.62 -8.18
CA SER A 38 5.42 11.64 -8.46
C SER A 38 5.25 12.60 -7.29
N ASN A 39 4.96 13.87 -7.61
CA ASN A 39 4.60 14.88 -6.61
C ASN A 39 3.12 14.76 -6.25
N VAL A 40 2.82 14.78 -4.95
CA VAL A 40 1.46 14.75 -4.41
C VAL A 40 1.26 15.83 -3.33
N LEU A 41 0.02 16.27 -3.15
CA LEU A 41 -0.34 17.18 -2.06
C LEU A 41 -0.36 16.42 -0.72
N LEU A 42 0.18 17.05 0.33
CA LEU A 42 0.25 16.48 1.67
C LEU A 42 -1.00 16.76 2.52
N GLU A 43 -1.97 17.54 2.04
CA GLU A 43 -3.15 17.95 2.82
C GLU A 43 -3.99 16.77 3.31
N SER A 44 -4.00 15.66 2.58
CA SER A 44 -4.69 14.42 2.95
C SER A 44 -3.77 13.37 3.60
N GLY A 45 -2.50 13.71 3.84
CA GLY A 45 -1.51 12.79 4.38
C GLY A 45 -1.46 12.78 5.90
N ILE A 46 -1.35 11.59 6.47
CA ILE A 46 -1.17 11.39 7.91
C ILE A 46 0.33 11.34 8.21
N PRO A 47 0.87 12.25 9.03
CA PRO A 47 2.29 12.26 9.36
C PRO A 47 2.66 11.06 10.23
N CYS A 48 3.75 10.38 9.90
CA CYS A 48 4.25 9.22 10.61
C CYS A 48 5.76 9.02 10.40
N GLY A 49 6.39 8.27 11.29
CA GLY A 49 7.74 7.77 11.13
C GLY A 49 7.76 6.40 10.48
N ILE A 50 8.74 6.13 9.62
CA ILE A 50 9.06 4.78 9.17
C ILE A 50 10.53 4.48 9.46
N ALA A 51 10.81 3.29 9.98
CA ALA A 51 12.18 2.82 10.16
C ALA A 51 12.66 2.09 8.91
N PHE A 52 13.87 2.40 8.45
CA PHE A 52 14.55 1.68 7.37
C PHE A 52 15.60 0.70 7.92
N SER A 53 16.06 -0.21 7.06
CA SER A 53 17.08 -1.23 7.38
C SER A 53 18.40 -0.67 7.92
N ASN A 54 18.71 0.59 7.58
CA ASN A 54 19.88 1.33 8.04
C ASN A 54 19.71 1.93 9.45
N SER A 55 18.62 1.61 10.16
CA SER A 55 18.27 2.15 11.49
C SER A 55 17.94 3.65 11.50
N GLU A 56 17.70 4.24 10.33
CA GLU A 56 17.22 5.62 10.19
C GLU A 56 15.69 5.62 10.26
N ILE A 57 15.14 6.43 11.17
CA ILE A 57 13.71 6.75 11.20
C ILE A 57 13.52 8.00 10.33
N ARG A 58 12.63 7.93 9.35
CA ARG A 58 12.28 9.07 8.50
C ARG A 58 10.86 9.51 8.76
N ASP A 59 10.68 10.83 8.89
CA ASP A 59 9.36 11.45 8.89
C ASP A 59 8.79 11.42 7.47
N ILE A 60 7.68 10.74 7.32
CA ILE A 60 6.95 10.56 6.08
C ILE A 60 5.46 10.86 6.29
N TYR A 61 4.72 10.88 5.21
CA TYR A 61 3.27 10.96 5.20
C TYR A 61 2.70 9.70 4.56
N VAL A 62 1.62 9.19 5.13
CA VAL A 62 0.84 8.09 4.56
C VAL A 62 -0.42 8.66 3.94
N ILE A 63 -0.67 8.29 2.69
CA ILE A 63 -1.89 8.65 1.96
C ILE A 63 -2.54 7.38 1.44
N SER A 64 -3.75 7.06 1.91
CA SER A 64 -4.58 6.00 1.34
C SER A 64 -5.61 6.61 0.38
N VAL A 65 -5.78 5.99 -0.79
CA VAL A 65 -6.77 6.42 -1.78
C VAL A 65 -7.37 5.22 -2.51
N ALA A 66 -8.70 5.18 -2.59
CA ALA A 66 -9.45 4.29 -3.47
C ALA A 66 -10.15 5.10 -4.58
N SER A 67 -10.07 4.59 -5.80
CA SER A 67 -10.74 5.14 -6.98
C SER A 67 -11.27 3.99 -7.83
N GLY A 68 -12.58 3.75 -7.76
CA GLY A 68 -13.20 2.55 -8.32
C GLY A 68 -12.58 1.28 -7.73
N ILE A 69 -12.13 0.37 -8.60
CA ILE A 69 -11.49 -0.89 -8.20
C ILE A 69 -9.99 -0.77 -7.90
N ILE A 70 -9.40 0.42 -8.10
CA ILE A 70 -7.98 0.67 -7.84
C ILE A 70 -7.84 1.31 -6.46
N GLY A 71 -7.02 0.71 -5.60
CA GLY A 71 -6.69 1.25 -4.29
C GLY A 71 -5.20 1.23 -4.04
N LYS A 72 -4.66 2.37 -3.59
CA LYS A 72 -3.23 2.54 -3.28
C LYS A 72 -3.03 3.14 -1.89
N LEU A 73 -1.99 2.68 -1.22
CA LEU A 73 -1.37 3.31 -0.06
C LEU A 73 -0.01 3.87 -0.50
N LEU A 74 0.20 5.16 -0.29
CA LEU A 74 1.42 5.88 -0.66
C LEU A 74 2.21 6.22 0.60
N LEU A 75 3.53 5.96 0.56
CA LEU A 75 4.48 6.58 1.48
C LEU A 75 5.10 7.78 0.77
N VAL A 76 5.05 8.93 1.43
CA VAL A 76 5.38 10.21 0.81
C VAL A 76 6.39 10.96 1.69
N GLU A 77 7.53 11.32 1.11
CA GLU A 77 8.51 12.18 1.77
C GLU A 77 8.22 13.65 1.47
N LYS A 78 8.36 14.53 2.45
CA LYS A 78 8.09 15.96 2.27
C LYS A 78 9.07 16.57 1.25
N HIS A 79 8.57 17.36 0.30
CA HIS A 79 9.41 17.99 -0.70
C HIS A 79 10.26 19.11 -0.05
N PRO A 80 11.59 19.14 -0.26
CA PRO A 80 12.49 20.08 0.45
C PRO A 80 12.20 21.56 0.13
N PHE A 81 11.74 21.84 -1.09
CA PHE A 81 11.53 23.22 -1.58
C PHE A 81 10.07 23.65 -1.71
N ARG A 82 9.09 22.76 -1.48
CA ARG A 82 7.66 23.04 -1.75
C ARG A 82 6.85 22.73 -0.51
N SER A 83 6.41 23.77 0.19
CA SER A 83 5.46 23.60 1.29
C SER A 83 4.18 22.94 0.79
N GLY A 84 3.65 22.00 1.57
CA GLY A 84 2.40 21.28 1.26
C GLY A 84 2.51 20.19 0.19
N HIS A 85 3.70 19.93 -0.37
CA HIS A 85 3.90 18.88 -1.37
C HIS A 85 4.90 17.83 -0.86
N GLY A 86 4.75 16.60 -1.36
CA GLY A 86 5.66 15.51 -1.10
C GLY A 86 5.88 14.65 -2.34
N VAL A 87 6.89 13.80 -2.26
CA VAL A 87 7.31 12.87 -3.32
C VAL A 87 7.00 11.45 -2.88
N VAL A 88 6.35 10.68 -3.74
CA VAL A 88 6.03 9.27 -3.45
C VAL A 88 7.31 8.44 -3.47
N ILE A 89 7.62 7.79 -2.34
CA ILE A 89 8.82 6.94 -2.17
C ILE A 89 8.49 5.46 -2.08
N ALA A 90 7.24 5.09 -1.83
CA ALA A 90 6.78 3.70 -1.89
C ALA A 90 5.27 3.63 -2.12
N ILE A 91 4.81 2.52 -2.69
CA ILE A 91 3.40 2.25 -2.98
C ILE A 91 3.07 0.82 -2.59
N ALA A 92 1.94 0.62 -1.91
CA ALA A 92 1.34 -0.69 -1.68
C ALA A 92 -0.11 -0.70 -2.21
N PRO A 93 -0.59 -1.82 -2.77
CA PRO A 93 -2.01 -1.97 -3.07
C PRO A 93 -2.84 -1.98 -1.79
N LEU A 94 -4.01 -1.34 -1.79
CA LEU A 94 -4.97 -1.49 -0.69
C LEU A 94 -5.61 -2.88 -0.69
N ALA A 95 -5.73 -3.51 -1.85
CA ALA A 95 -6.18 -4.89 -1.97
C ALA A 95 -5.22 -5.83 -1.24
N GLY A 96 -5.73 -6.56 -0.25
CA GLY A 96 -4.94 -7.49 0.55
C GLY A 96 -4.07 -6.83 1.64
N LEU A 97 -4.16 -5.50 1.81
CA LEU A 97 -3.50 -4.79 2.91
C LEU A 97 -4.21 -5.08 4.24
N CYS A 98 -3.45 -5.44 5.27
CA CYS A 98 -3.99 -5.66 6.61
C CYS A 98 -3.33 -4.70 7.62
N PRO A 99 -4.02 -3.61 8.02
CA PRO A 99 -3.53 -2.68 9.02
C PRO A 99 -3.84 -3.17 10.44
N LYS A 100 -2.81 -3.45 11.24
CA LYS A 100 -2.92 -3.93 12.63
C LYS A 100 -2.10 -3.05 13.57
N ILE A 101 -2.73 -2.55 14.64
CA ILE A 101 -2.03 -1.85 15.72
C ILE A 101 -1.23 -2.86 16.55
N ASP A 102 0.01 -2.52 16.89
CA ASP A 102 0.86 -3.34 17.76
C ASP A 102 0.30 -3.39 19.19
N GLU A 103 0.24 -4.59 19.77
CA GLU A 103 -0.35 -4.82 21.10
C GLU A 103 0.53 -4.26 22.22
N ASP A 104 1.85 -4.28 22.04
CA ASP A 104 2.82 -3.78 23.02
C ASP A 104 3.10 -2.27 22.81
N HIS A 105 2.95 -1.77 21.58
CA HIS A 105 3.23 -0.40 21.17
C HIS A 105 2.01 0.23 20.48
N PRO A 106 1.06 0.83 21.22
CA PRO A 106 -0.19 1.31 20.63
C PRO A 106 -0.04 2.48 19.65
N SER A 107 1.15 3.08 19.55
CA SER A 107 1.49 4.07 18.52
C SER A 107 2.05 3.46 17.23
N TRP A 108 2.18 2.14 17.14
CA TRP A 108 2.77 1.46 15.99
C TRP A 108 1.69 0.76 15.16
N LEU A 109 1.71 1.01 13.86
CA LEU A 109 0.82 0.40 12.88
C LEU A 109 1.62 -0.53 11.96
N HIS A 110 1.32 -1.82 12.03
CA HIS A 110 1.84 -2.83 11.13
C HIS A 110 0.95 -2.96 9.90
N LEU A 111 1.58 -2.96 8.72
CA LEU A 111 0.93 -3.13 7.43
C LEU A 111 1.48 -4.38 6.77
N GLN A 112 0.65 -5.42 6.68
CA GLN A 112 0.98 -6.62 5.90
C GLN A 112 0.51 -6.42 4.46
N ILE A 113 1.45 -6.46 3.53
CA ILE A 113 1.25 -6.27 2.09
C ILE A 113 1.35 -7.64 1.43
N ARG A 114 0.22 -8.20 1.06
CA ARG A 114 0.21 -9.46 0.33
C ARG A 114 0.82 -9.26 -1.05
N GLU A 115 1.87 -10.02 -1.39
CA GLU A 115 2.35 -10.07 -2.77
C GLU A 115 1.24 -10.70 -3.63
N PHE A 116 0.73 -9.95 -4.61
CA PHE A 116 -0.16 -10.49 -5.63
C PHE A 116 0.68 -10.82 -6.85
N ASP A 117 1.07 -12.09 -7.01
CA ASP A 117 1.75 -12.56 -8.22
C ASP A 117 0.73 -13.09 -9.24
N PRO A 118 0.45 -12.38 -10.34
CA PRO A 118 -0.44 -12.89 -11.38
C PRO A 118 0.08 -14.17 -12.08
N GLN A 119 1.35 -14.57 -11.90
CA GLN A 119 1.90 -15.81 -12.48
C GLN A 119 1.19 -17.08 -11.98
N PHE A 120 0.47 -17.02 -10.84
CA PHE A 120 -0.37 -18.12 -10.37
C PHE A 120 -1.46 -18.54 -11.37
N TYR A 121 -1.88 -17.65 -12.28
CA TYR A 121 -2.84 -17.98 -13.35
C TYR A 121 -2.19 -18.61 -14.60
N SER A 122 -0.86 -18.58 -14.69
CA SER A 122 -0.13 -19.09 -15.86
C SER A 122 0.26 -20.57 -15.75
N ILE A 123 -0.22 -21.30 -14.73
CA ILE A 123 -0.05 -22.76 -14.63
C ILE A 123 -0.89 -23.44 -15.72
N LYS A 124 -0.38 -23.34 -16.94
CA LYS A 124 -0.71 -24.25 -18.03
C LYS A 124 -0.26 -25.62 -17.57
N THR A 125 -1.24 -26.49 -17.39
CA THR A 125 -1.22 -27.95 -17.46
C THR A 125 0.10 -28.51 -17.98
N ARG A 126 1.08 -28.74 -17.10
CA ARG A 126 2.15 -29.70 -17.37
C ARG A 126 2.67 -30.25 -16.06
N GLY A 127 2.48 -31.56 -15.90
CA GLY A 127 2.90 -32.31 -14.73
C GLY A 127 4.39 -32.14 -14.46
N ASN A 128 4.73 -31.86 -13.21
CA ASN A 128 5.56 -32.68 -12.35
C ASN A 128 6.05 -31.82 -11.17
N ASN A 129 5.89 -32.38 -9.97
CA ASN A 129 6.57 -32.00 -8.72
C ASN A 129 6.44 -30.52 -8.31
N LEU A 130 5.26 -30.15 -7.81
CA LEU A 130 5.07 -28.91 -7.06
C LEU A 130 5.72 -29.05 -5.68
N SER A 131 7.02 -28.79 -5.58
CA SER A 131 7.53 -28.22 -4.33
C SER A 131 6.85 -26.85 -4.21
N MET A 132 5.93 -26.72 -3.25
CA MET A 132 5.38 -25.42 -2.87
C MET A 132 6.54 -24.44 -2.76
N PRO A 133 6.58 -23.32 -3.51
CA PRO A 133 7.60 -22.32 -3.31
C PRO A 133 7.47 -21.85 -1.85
N ASP A 134 8.55 -22.03 -1.09
CA ASP A 134 8.66 -21.62 0.31
C ASP A 134 8.08 -20.23 0.47
N HIS A 135 6.97 -20.15 1.22
CA HIS A 135 6.28 -18.95 1.70
C HIS A 135 6.56 -17.67 0.90
N LEU A 136 5.67 -17.36 -0.04
CA LEU A 136 5.51 -16.01 -0.60
C LEU A 136 5.50 -15.02 0.57
N ALA A 137 6.64 -14.36 0.80
CA ALA A 137 6.86 -13.59 2.01
C ALA A 137 6.11 -12.29 1.86
N ASP A 138 4.94 -12.18 2.47
CA ASP A 138 4.18 -10.93 2.50
C ASP A 138 5.10 -9.78 2.94
N GLY A 139 5.02 -8.69 2.19
CA GLY A 139 5.69 -7.47 2.56
C GLY A 139 5.18 -6.95 3.89
N ARG A 140 6.05 -6.30 4.66
CA ARG A 140 5.66 -5.71 5.96
C ARG A 140 6.24 -4.32 6.08
N TRP A 141 5.38 -3.35 6.40
CA TRP A 141 5.79 -2.02 6.86
C TRP A 141 5.36 -1.83 8.30
N ALA A 142 6.20 -1.16 9.08
CA ALA A 142 5.89 -0.73 10.45
C ALA A 142 5.97 0.80 10.49
N LEU A 143 4.85 1.43 10.81
CA LEU A 143 4.72 2.88 10.89
C LEU A 143 4.63 3.30 12.35
N GLY A 144 5.46 4.24 12.76
CA GLY A 144 5.38 4.88 14.07
C GLY A 144 4.54 6.15 13.98
N LEU A 145 3.41 6.21 14.68
CA LEU A 145 2.57 7.39 14.79
C LEU A 145 2.94 8.20 16.04
N PRO A 146 2.59 9.50 16.09
CA PRO A 146 2.92 10.34 17.25
C PRO A 146 2.34 9.84 18.58
N ASN A 147 1.18 9.18 18.53
CA ASN A 147 0.50 8.62 19.70
C ASN A 147 -0.53 7.55 19.27
N ALA A 148 -1.14 6.87 20.24
CA ALA A 148 -2.12 5.81 20.01
C ALA A 148 -3.35 6.30 19.22
N ARG A 149 -3.86 7.49 19.55
CA ARG A 149 -5.01 8.08 18.85
C ARG A 149 -4.70 8.32 17.37
N ALA A 150 -3.53 8.87 17.05
CA ALA A 150 -3.09 9.04 15.66
C ALA A 150 -2.94 7.69 14.94
N CYS A 151 -2.53 6.64 15.65
CA CYS A 151 -2.46 5.27 15.13
C CYS A 151 -3.85 4.71 14.79
N GLU A 152 -4.83 4.89 15.67
CA GLU A 152 -6.23 4.53 15.42
C GLU A 152 -6.83 5.32 14.25
N GLU A 153 -6.62 6.64 14.21
CA GLU A 153 -7.07 7.50 13.11
C GLU A 153 -6.46 7.05 11.77
N ALA A 154 -5.16 6.70 11.76
CA ALA A 154 -4.49 6.16 10.57
C ALA A 154 -5.05 4.80 10.15
N GLN A 155 -5.25 3.88 11.09
CA GLN A 155 -5.84 2.58 10.82
C GLN A 155 -7.24 2.72 10.21
N LEU A 156 -8.08 3.56 10.81
CA LEU A 156 -9.45 3.82 10.32
C LEU A 156 -9.44 4.45 8.92
N ALA A 157 -8.56 5.41 8.65
CA ALA A 157 -8.45 6.04 7.33
C ALA A 157 -8.12 5.00 6.24
N ILE A 158 -7.16 4.11 6.52
CA ILE A 158 -6.78 3.03 5.60
C ILE A 158 -7.93 2.04 5.40
N LEU A 159 -8.58 1.59 6.49
CA LEU A 159 -9.71 0.67 6.43
C LEU A 159 -10.90 1.24 5.65
N ASN A 160 -11.16 2.55 5.76
CA ASN A 160 -12.21 3.22 5.01
C ASN A 160 -11.93 3.15 3.50
N GLU A 161 -10.70 3.40 3.06
CA GLU A 161 -10.33 3.30 1.65
C GLU A 161 -10.33 1.85 1.14
N ILE A 162 -9.89 0.88 1.95
CA ILE A 162 -10.04 -0.55 1.64
C ILE A 162 -11.51 -0.91 1.43
N THR A 163 -12.38 -0.44 2.32
CA THR A 163 -13.83 -0.69 2.23
C THR A 163 -14.42 -0.07 0.98
N LYS A 164 -14.04 1.16 0.62
CA LYS A 164 -14.46 1.80 -0.64
C LYS A 164 -14.05 0.98 -1.86
N GLN A 165 -12.79 0.53 -1.92
CA GLN A 165 -12.31 -0.31 -3.02
C GLN A 165 -13.10 -1.62 -3.09
N ARG A 166 -13.30 -2.27 -1.94
CA ARG A 166 -14.05 -3.53 -1.84
C ARG A 166 -15.48 -3.37 -2.35
N SER A 167 -16.21 -2.36 -1.89
CA SER A 167 -17.59 -2.11 -2.33
C SER A 167 -17.68 -1.83 -3.83
N ALA A 168 -16.69 -1.14 -4.41
CA ALA A 168 -16.64 -0.92 -5.85
C ALA A 168 -16.44 -2.23 -6.65
N VAL A 169 -15.61 -3.14 -6.15
CA VAL A 169 -15.42 -4.47 -6.74
C VAL A 169 -16.71 -5.31 -6.60
N GLU A 170 -17.32 -5.34 -5.42
CA GLU A 170 -18.58 -6.05 -5.18
C GLU A 170 -19.68 -5.56 -6.11
N TYR A 171 -19.83 -4.25 -6.26
CA TYR A 171 -20.80 -3.64 -7.18
C TYR A 171 -20.55 -4.06 -8.64
N MET A 172 -19.29 -4.10 -9.08
CA MET A 172 -18.92 -4.52 -10.44
C MET A 172 -19.21 -6.01 -10.69
N LEU A 173 -19.02 -6.86 -9.68
CA LEU A 173 -19.20 -8.31 -9.80
C LEU A 173 -20.65 -8.76 -9.55
N ALA A 174 -21.48 -7.95 -8.90
CA ALA A 174 -22.84 -8.32 -8.52
C ALA A 174 -23.69 -8.90 -9.67
N PRO A 175 -23.67 -8.35 -10.91
CA PRO A 175 -24.44 -8.93 -12.01
C PRO A 175 -24.00 -10.35 -12.39
N LEU A 176 -22.71 -10.68 -12.25
CA LEU A 176 -22.17 -11.99 -12.61
C LEU A 176 -22.51 -13.10 -11.60
N LEU A 177 -22.92 -12.71 -10.39
CA LEU A 177 -23.25 -13.63 -9.30
C LEU A 177 -24.76 -13.86 -9.18
N GLN A 178 -25.58 -13.14 -9.94
CA GLN A 178 -27.04 -13.22 -9.90
C GLN A 178 -27.60 -14.27 -10.88
N ASP A 179 -26.83 -14.68 -11.89
CA ASP A 179 -27.25 -15.65 -12.92
C ASP A 179 -27.23 -17.13 -12.46
N ASP A 180 -26.73 -17.44 -11.25
CA ASP A 180 -26.63 -18.82 -10.73
C ASP A 180 -27.85 -19.27 -9.89
N LEU A 181 -28.93 -18.48 -9.84
CA LEU A 181 -30.10 -18.71 -8.97
C LEU A 181 -31.44 -18.94 -9.69
N GLU A 182 -31.46 -19.15 -11.01
CA GLU A 182 -32.66 -19.57 -11.77
C GLU A 182 -32.59 -21.01 -12.29
#